data_AF-A0A8R7TGY0-F1
#
_entry.id   AF-A0A8R7TGY0-F1
#
_cell.length_a   1.000
_cell.length_b   1.000
_cell.length_c   1.000
_cell.angle_alpha   90.00
_cell.angle_beta   90.00
_cell.angle_gamma   90.00
#
_symmetry.space_group_name_H-M   'P 1'
#
loop_
_entity.id
_entity.type
_entity.pdbx_description
1 polymer ?
#
loop_
_entity_poly.entity_id
_entity_poly.type
_entity_poly.pdbx_seq_one_letter_code
_entity_poly.pdbx_strand_id
1 'polypeptide(L)'
;MTISTPPPAPAEPQPQQEEEEVLVPHQELPNGTQPMEVVPAEPAATVENQPTEDTPISRFTWTIDNLSRVNTKKLYSETFVVGGYKWRVLIFPRGNNVEFLSMYLDVADSAVLPYGWTRYAQFSLSVVNQIHNKFTIRKETQHQFSARESDWGFTSFMPLSELYNPSRGYLVNDTCVIEAEVAVCKVVDYWSYDSKKETGYVGLKNQGATCYMNSLLQTLYHIPYFRKAVYHMPTTENDMPSGSIPLALQSLFYKLQYNDSSVSTKELTKSFGWDMHDSFMQHDVQELNRVLSEKLEDKMKGTVVEGTIQQLFEGHHMNYIECINVDFKSTRKESFYDLQLDVKGCQDVYASFDKYVEVERLEGDNKYHAEQHGLQDAKKGVLFIDFPPVLQLQLKRFEYDFMRDTMVKVCISATNLLLIRLCFRIPVNLKMMTLLVGESLDLTGLTHLSEYLFEAQKCL
;
A
#
# COMPACT_ATOMS: atom_id res chain seq x y z
N MET A 1 -54.16 47.62 22.21
CA MET A 1 -55.20 47.50 21.17
C MET A 1 -54.78 46.41 20.22
N THR A 2 -55.55 45.33 20.23
CA THR A 2 -55.70 44.36 19.13
C THR A 2 -55.92 45.06 17.79
N ILE A 3 -55.42 44.48 16.69
CA ILE A 3 -56.21 44.14 15.49
C ILE A 3 -55.39 43.13 14.68
N SER A 4 -56.01 41.97 14.48
CA SER A 4 -55.58 40.84 13.67
C SER A 4 -55.80 41.14 12.18
N THR A 5 -54.90 40.68 11.32
CA THR A 5 -55.11 40.61 9.86
C THR A 5 -55.22 39.15 9.40
N PRO A 6 -56.11 38.83 8.44
CA PRO A 6 -56.53 37.46 8.14
C PRO A 6 -55.71 36.81 7.00
N PRO A 7 -55.72 35.46 6.89
CA PRO A 7 -55.08 34.73 5.80
C PRO A 7 -55.92 34.76 4.51
N PRO A 8 -55.29 34.68 3.32
CA PRO A 8 -55.99 34.67 2.04
C PRO A 8 -56.71 33.34 1.76
N ALA A 9 -57.87 33.45 1.11
CA ALA A 9 -58.83 32.40 0.79
C ALA A 9 -58.43 31.55 -0.46
N PRO A 10 -59.06 30.37 -0.68
CA PRO A 10 -58.63 29.37 -1.64
C PRO A 10 -59.12 29.63 -3.07
N ALA A 11 -58.33 29.20 -4.06
CA ALA A 11 -58.69 29.22 -5.47
C ALA A 11 -59.44 27.94 -5.86
N GLU A 12 -60.59 28.11 -6.52
CA GLU A 12 -61.44 27.08 -7.14
C GLU A 12 -61.08 26.85 -8.63
N PRO A 13 -61.62 25.80 -9.30
CA PRO A 13 -60.87 24.90 -10.17
C PRO A 13 -60.80 25.30 -11.67
N GLN A 14 -59.77 24.81 -12.36
CA GLN A 14 -59.71 24.81 -13.83
C GLN A 14 -60.10 23.44 -14.43
N PRO A 15 -60.68 23.41 -15.64
CA PRO A 15 -61.37 22.24 -16.20
C PRO A 15 -60.46 21.28 -16.97
N GLN A 16 -60.89 20.01 -17.01
CA GLN A 16 -60.39 18.94 -17.86
C GLN A 16 -60.68 19.22 -19.35
N GLN A 17 -59.73 18.92 -20.23
CA GLN A 17 -59.98 18.57 -21.63
C GLN A 17 -59.10 17.37 -22.02
N GLU A 18 -59.78 16.32 -22.45
CA GLU A 18 -59.25 15.10 -23.07
C GLU A 18 -58.86 15.36 -24.54
N GLU A 19 -57.84 14.61 -24.96
CA GLU A 19 -57.57 13.98 -26.27
C GLU A 19 -58.16 14.55 -27.57
N GLU A 20 -57.28 14.81 -28.53
CA GLU A 20 -57.53 14.42 -29.93
C GLU A 20 -56.23 13.94 -30.60
N GLU A 21 -56.27 12.68 -31.04
CA GLU A 21 -55.29 11.98 -31.87
C GLU A 21 -55.15 12.63 -33.26
N VAL A 22 -53.94 12.59 -33.84
CA VAL A 22 -53.77 12.43 -35.29
C VAL A 22 -52.62 11.48 -35.60
N LEU A 23 -52.96 10.41 -36.33
CA LEU A 23 -52.13 9.32 -36.91
C LEU A 23 -50.93 9.83 -37.72
N VAL A 24 -49.84 9.07 -37.99
CA VAL A 24 -49.67 7.90 -38.91
C VAL A 24 -48.22 7.33 -38.77
N PRO A 25 -47.78 6.21 -39.40
CA PRO A 25 -48.36 4.88 -39.69
C PRO A 25 -47.53 3.70 -39.13
N HIS A 26 -48.19 2.53 -39.04
CA HIS A 26 -47.59 1.21 -38.76
C HIS A 26 -46.72 0.66 -39.90
N GLN A 27 -45.61 0.00 -39.55
CA GLN A 27 -45.07 -1.16 -40.26
C GLN A 27 -44.33 -2.11 -39.31
N GLU A 28 -44.43 -3.39 -39.64
CA GLU A 28 -44.46 -4.56 -38.76
C GLU A 28 -43.07 -5.09 -38.32
N LEU A 29 -43.04 -5.73 -37.14
CA LEU A 29 -41.93 -6.53 -36.61
C LEU A 29 -41.65 -7.78 -37.47
N PRO A 30 -40.41 -8.29 -37.42
CA PRO A 30 -40.25 -9.72 -37.22
C PRO A 30 -39.40 -10.07 -35.99
N ASN A 31 -39.93 -11.02 -35.22
CA ASN A 31 -39.27 -11.83 -34.20
C ASN A 31 -38.07 -12.62 -34.74
N GLY A 32 -37.10 -12.87 -33.86
CA GLY A 32 -36.50 -14.21 -33.73
C GLY A 32 -35.06 -14.40 -34.23
N THR A 33 -34.13 -14.29 -33.29
CA THR A 33 -33.02 -15.24 -33.03
C THR A 33 -32.13 -15.70 -34.20
N GLN A 34 -30.89 -15.18 -34.29
CA GLN A 34 -29.67 -15.93 -34.66
C GLN A 34 -28.41 -15.28 -34.04
N PRO A 35 -27.36 -16.08 -33.76
CA PRO A 35 -26.32 -15.77 -32.77
C PRO A 35 -25.23 -14.85 -33.32
N MET A 36 -24.65 -13.99 -32.46
CA MET A 36 -23.48 -13.20 -32.81
C MET A 36 -22.33 -14.12 -33.21
N GLU A 37 -21.88 -13.89 -34.44
CA GLU A 37 -20.76 -14.50 -35.11
C GLU A 37 -19.47 -14.24 -34.30
N VAL A 38 -18.80 -15.32 -33.95
CA VAL A 38 -17.51 -15.31 -33.24
C VAL A 38 -16.46 -14.80 -34.22
N VAL A 39 -15.95 -13.59 -33.99
CA VAL A 39 -14.75 -13.10 -34.68
C VAL A 39 -13.58 -14.00 -34.26
N PRO A 40 -12.77 -14.54 -35.21
CA PRO A 40 -11.71 -15.49 -34.88
C PRO A 40 -10.64 -14.82 -34.02
N ALA A 41 -10.24 -15.51 -32.95
CA ALA A 41 -9.04 -15.19 -32.20
C ALA A 41 -7.83 -15.21 -33.16
N GLU A 42 -7.16 -14.07 -33.31
CA GLU A 42 -5.82 -14.04 -33.89
C GLU A 42 -4.85 -14.79 -32.96
N PRO A 43 -3.87 -15.50 -33.55
CA PRO A 43 -3.15 -16.57 -32.87
C PRO A 43 -2.35 -16.02 -31.70
N ALA A 44 -2.49 -16.70 -30.55
CA ALA A 44 -1.58 -16.56 -29.43
C ALA A 44 -0.15 -16.69 -29.95
N ALA A 45 0.54 -15.56 -30.05
CA ALA A 45 1.99 -15.56 -30.13
C ALA A 45 2.45 -16.28 -28.86
N THR A 46 2.95 -17.50 -29.04
CA THR A 46 3.73 -18.21 -28.04
C THR A 46 4.88 -17.29 -27.67
N VAL A 47 4.70 -16.53 -26.60
CA VAL A 47 5.79 -15.85 -25.91
C VAL A 47 6.64 -16.98 -25.36
N GLU A 48 7.67 -17.36 -26.10
CA GLU A 48 8.78 -18.11 -25.56
C GLU A 48 9.22 -17.42 -24.27
N ASN A 49 9.26 -18.20 -23.19
CA ASN A 49 9.74 -17.78 -21.89
C ASN A 49 11.10 -17.07 -22.05
N GLN A 50 11.09 -15.74 -22.09
CA GLN A 50 12.29 -14.98 -21.75
C GLN A 50 12.49 -15.15 -20.24
N PRO A 51 13.67 -15.61 -19.81
CA PRO A 51 13.94 -15.80 -18.40
C PRO A 51 13.81 -14.44 -17.72
N THR A 52 13.02 -14.39 -16.64
CA THR A 52 13.14 -13.36 -15.61
C THR A 52 14.64 -13.17 -15.36
N GLU A 53 15.20 -11.98 -15.61
CA GLU A 53 16.58 -11.70 -15.22
C GLU A 53 16.64 -11.86 -13.71
N ASP A 54 17.15 -13.01 -13.25
CA ASP A 54 17.32 -13.29 -11.84
C ASP A 54 18.13 -12.14 -11.24
N THR A 55 17.59 -11.50 -10.19
CA THR A 55 18.37 -10.55 -9.40
C THR A 55 19.68 -11.25 -9.04
N PRO A 56 20.84 -10.73 -9.43
CA PRO A 56 22.10 -11.42 -9.19
C PRO A 56 22.32 -11.51 -7.68
N ILE A 57 22.10 -12.71 -7.14
CA ILE A 57 22.30 -13.07 -5.74
C ILE A 57 23.53 -13.96 -5.65
N SER A 58 24.41 -13.66 -4.71
CA SER A 58 25.56 -14.50 -4.42
C SER A 58 25.82 -14.57 -2.94
N ARG A 59 26.23 -15.75 -2.48
CA ARG A 59 26.69 -15.98 -1.12
C ARG A 59 28.20 -16.11 -1.11
N PHE A 60 28.83 -15.28 -0.30
CA PHE A 60 30.26 -15.26 -0.03
C PHE A 60 30.52 -15.73 1.40
N THR A 61 31.50 -16.62 1.58
CA THR A 61 31.89 -17.14 2.90
C THR A 61 33.34 -16.74 3.18
N TRP A 62 33.57 -16.13 4.33
CA TRP A 62 34.88 -15.70 4.80
C TRP A 62 35.24 -16.41 6.10
N THR A 63 36.34 -17.17 6.06
CA THR A 63 36.90 -17.85 7.23
C THR A 63 38.07 -17.05 7.77
N ILE A 64 38.03 -16.75 9.07
CA ILE A 64 39.06 -15.95 9.76
C ILE A 64 39.71 -16.83 10.81
N ASP A 65 40.98 -17.18 10.58
CA ASP A 65 41.78 -17.95 11.53
C ASP A 65 42.45 -17.05 12.57
N ASN A 66 42.64 -17.60 13.77
CA ASN A 66 43.27 -16.93 14.90
C ASN A 66 42.61 -15.59 15.28
N LEU A 67 41.27 -15.51 15.22
CA LEU A 67 40.53 -14.26 15.41
C LEU A 67 40.86 -13.58 16.75
N SER A 68 41.04 -14.35 17.83
CA SER A 68 41.37 -13.82 19.15
C SER A 68 42.73 -13.09 19.19
N ARG A 69 43.65 -13.46 18.30
CA ARG A 69 45.02 -12.90 18.21
C ARG A 69 45.10 -11.68 17.32
N VAL A 70 44.03 -11.32 16.62
CA VAL A 70 43.99 -10.14 15.76
C VAL A 70 44.06 -8.88 16.61
N ASN A 71 45.13 -8.09 16.40
CA ASN A 71 45.35 -6.81 17.06
C ASN A 71 45.02 -5.59 16.17
N THR A 72 44.63 -5.81 14.91
CA THR A 72 44.23 -4.73 14.01
C THR A 72 42.82 -4.24 14.35
N LYS A 73 42.61 -2.92 14.23
CA LYS A 73 41.30 -2.29 14.53
C LYS A 73 40.18 -2.81 13.62
N LYS A 74 40.51 -3.05 12.35
CA LYS A 74 39.58 -3.54 11.33
C LYS A 74 40.23 -4.59 10.45
N LEU A 75 39.41 -5.47 9.89
CA LEU A 75 39.79 -6.47 8.89
C LEU A 75 38.88 -6.35 7.67
N TYR A 76 39.44 -6.64 6.50
CA TYR A 76 38.72 -6.73 5.25
C TYR A 76 38.82 -8.16 4.72
N SER A 77 37.72 -8.68 4.18
CA SER A 77 37.73 -9.94 3.43
C SER A 77 38.39 -9.77 2.06
N GLU A 78 38.54 -10.89 1.35
CA GLU A 78 38.75 -10.86 -0.09
C GLU A 78 37.56 -10.20 -0.80
N THR A 79 37.84 -9.65 -1.98
CA THR A 79 36.83 -9.03 -2.83
C THR A 79 36.07 -10.10 -3.60
N PHE A 80 34.74 -10.00 -3.62
CA PHE A 80 33.86 -10.85 -4.43
C PHE A 80 32.96 -10.00 -5.34
N VAL A 81 32.45 -10.60 -6.42
CA VAL A 81 31.68 -9.88 -7.45
C VAL A 81 30.24 -10.35 -7.47
N VAL A 82 29.30 -9.41 -7.40
CA VAL A 82 27.86 -9.66 -7.51
C VAL A 82 27.25 -8.54 -8.36
N GLY A 83 26.44 -8.90 -9.36
CA GLY A 83 25.83 -7.91 -10.27
C GLY A 83 26.83 -7.04 -11.03
N GLY A 84 28.05 -7.55 -11.28
CA GLY A 84 29.14 -6.79 -11.91
C GLY A 84 29.88 -5.82 -10.99
N TYR A 85 29.51 -5.74 -9.71
CA TYR A 85 30.10 -4.84 -8.73
C TYR A 85 31.00 -5.59 -7.74
N LYS A 86 32.07 -4.93 -7.29
CA LYS A 86 33.05 -5.47 -6.34
C LYS A 86 32.67 -5.13 -4.90
N TRP A 87 32.47 -6.17 -4.11
CA TRP A 87 32.08 -6.11 -2.71
C TRP A 87 33.16 -6.74 -1.83
N ARG A 88 33.22 -6.34 -0.56
CA ARG A 88 34.01 -7.00 0.48
C ARG A 88 33.33 -6.85 1.84
N VAL A 89 33.61 -7.75 2.76
CA VAL A 89 33.15 -7.64 4.15
C VAL A 89 34.20 -6.88 4.96
N LEU A 90 33.74 -5.93 5.77
CA LEU A 90 34.53 -5.16 6.72
C LEU A 90 34.08 -5.51 8.15
N ILE A 91 35.00 -5.92 9.02
CA ILE A 91 34.71 -6.14 10.44
C ILE A 91 35.61 -5.35 11.37
N PHE A 92 35.07 -5.07 12.55
CA PHE A 92 35.82 -4.61 13.72
C PHE A 92 35.70 -5.71 14.79
N PRO A 93 36.68 -6.63 14.90
CA PRO A 93 36.58 -7.83 15.73
C PRO A 93 36.59 -7.56 17.23
N ARG A 94 37.01 -6.36 17.65
CA ARG A 94 36.94 -5.84 19.02
C ARG A 94 35.99 -4.63 19.14
N GLY A 95 35.17 -4.42 18.09
CA GLY A 95 34.17 -3.38 18.00
C GLY A 95 34.65 -2.02 17.52
N ASN A 96 33.69 -1.26 16.98
CA ASN A 96 33.88 0.09 16.48
C ASN A 96 33.38 1.11 17.53
N ASN A 97 34.19 1.31 18.59
CA ASN A 97 33.83 2.10 19.78
C ASN A 97 32.64 1.54 20.59
N VAL A 98 32.34 0.24 20.43
CA VAL A 98 31.28 -0.49 21.16
C VAL A 98 31.78 -1.89 21.54
N GLU A 99 31.18 -2.54 22.54
CA GLU A 99 31.54 -3.91 22.98
C GLU A 99 30.84 -5.01 22.16
N PHE A 100 30.70 -4.77 20.85
CA PHE A 100 30.07 -5.67 19.91
C PHE A 100 31.00 -5.90 18.73
N LEU A 101 30.93 -7.08 18.11
CA LEU A 101 31.43 -7.25 16.75
C LEU A 101 30.67 -6.28 15.86
N SER A 102 31.39 -5.44 15.13
CA SER A 102 30.80 -4.58 14.10
C SER A 102 31.11 -5.18 12.73
N MET A 103 30.11 -5.25 11.86
CA MET A 103 30.23 -5.90 10.55
C MET A 103 29.45 -5.14 9.48
N TYR A 104 30.12 -4.89 8.35
CA TYR A 104 29.63 -4.07 7.25
C TYR A 104 29.93 -4.75 5.91
N LEU A 105 29.06 -4.51 4.94
CA LEU A 105 29.36 -4.72 3.53
C LEU A 105 29.95 -3.42 2.98
N ASP A 106 31.05 -3.51 2.25
CA ASP A 106 31.79 -2.36 1.71
C ASP A 106 31.99 -2.51 0.19
N VAL A 107 31.90 -1.38 -0.51
CA VAL A 107 32.18 -1.30 -1.94
C VAL A 107 33.71 -1.23 -2.12
N ALA A 108 34.29 -2.35 -2.53
CA ALA A 108 35.75 -2.56 -2.49
C ALA A 108 36.54 -1.58 -3.37
N ASP A 109 35.93 -1.11 -4.46
CA ASP A 109 36.51 -0.19 -5.43
C ASP A 109 36.01 1.26 -5.30
N SER A 110 35.35 1.61 -4.19
CA SER A 110 34.69 2.92 -3.98
C SER A 110 35.58 4.13 -4.29
N ALA A 111 36.87 4.04 -3.98
CA ALA A 111 37.85 5.12 -4.20
C ALA A 111 38.18 5.41 -5.67
N VAL A 112 37.89 4.49 -6.59
CA VAL A 112 38.20 4.63 -8.03
C VAL A 112 36.96 4.77 -8.90
N LEU A 113 35.76 4.77 -8.30
CA LEU A 113 34.50 4.91 -9.02
C LEU A 113 34.23 6.37 -9.43
N PRO A 114 33.52 6.59 -10.56
CA PRO A 114 33.22 7.92 -11.06
C PRO A 114 32.36 8.72 -10.09
N TYR A 115 32.49 10.05 -10.12
CA TYR A 115 31.67 10.93 -9.29
C TYR A 115 30.17 10.68 -9.50
N GLY A 116 29.42 10.57 -8.40
CA GLY A 116 27.97 10.35 -8.43
C GLY A 116 27.52 8.89 -8.56
N TRP A 117 28.43 7.92 -8.47
CA TRP A 117 28.06 6.50 -8.49
C TRP A 117 27.11 6.14 -7.35
N THR A 118 26.15 5.27 -7.63
CA THR A 118 25.29 4.65 -6.62
C THR A 118 25.10 3.17 -6.93
N ARG A 119 24.94 2.34 -5.89
CA ARG A 119 24.66 0.90 -6.01
C ARG A 119 23.64 0.52 -4.95
N TYR A 120 22.53 -0.09 -5.33
CA TYR A 120 21.56 -0.61 -4.38
C TYR A 120 21.79 -2.10 -4.20
N ALA A 121 21.84 -2.55 -2.95
CA ALA A 121 21.89 -3.96 -2.64
C ALA A 121 21.04 -4.26 -1.40
N GLN A 122 20.34 -5.39 -1.48
CA GLN A 122 19.79 -6.08 -0.32
C GLN A 122 20.80 -7.16 0.08
N PHE A 123 21.14 -7.25 1.35
CA PHE A 123 22.13 -8.21 1.80
C PHE A 123 21.89 -8.71 3.22
N SER A 124 22.40 -9.91 3.49
CA SER A 124 22.48 -10.49 4.82
C SER A 124 23.94 -10.67 5.22
N LEU A 125 24.22 -10.44 6.49
CA LEU A 125 25.51 -10.70 7.12
C LEU A 125 25.28 -11.68 8.27
N SER A 126 26.11 -12.72 8.35
CA SER A 126 25.94 -13.81 9.30
C SER A 126 27.26 -14.20 9.97
N VAL A 127 27.19 -14.54 11.26
CA VAL A 127 28.25 -15.27 11.98
C VAL A 127 27.75 -16.69 12.19
N VAL A 128 28.41 -17.64 11.52
CA VAL A 128 27.98 -19.05 11.50
C VAL A 128 28.27 -19.70 12.83
N ASN A 129 27.27 -20.39 13.39
CA ASN A 129 27.48 -21.27 14.52
C ASN A 129 27.97 -22.63 14.01
N GLN A 130 29.24 -22.94 14.29
CA GLN A 130 29.95 -24.10 13.75
C GLN A 130 29.58 -25.42 14.46
N ILE A 131 28.87 -25.36 15.60
CA ILE A 131 28.39 -26.54 16.34
C ILE A 131 26.93 -26.85 15.96
N HIS A 132 26.11 -25.80 15.90
CA HIS A 132 24.66 -25.91 15.71
C HIS A 132 24.17 -24.81 14.79
N ASN A 133 24.05 -25.11 13.50
CA ASN A 133 23.69 -24.14 12.45
C ASN A 133 22.37 -23.36 12.73
N LYS A 134 21.44 -23.92 13.51
CA LYS A 134 20.20 -23.23 13.91
C LYS A 134 20.42 -21.99 14.77
N PHE A 135 21.59 -21.86 15.41
CA PHE A 135 21.96 -20.69 16.21
C PHE A 135 22.84 -19.71 15.45
N THR A 136 23.04 -19.88 14.14
CA THR A 136 23.71 -18.87 13.31
C THR A 136 23.00 -17.53 13.44
N ILE A 137 23.74 -16.48 13.80
CA ILE A 137 23.19 -15.13 13.89
C ILE A 137 23.29 -14.50 12.51
N ARG A 138 22.14 -14.15 11.95
CA ARG A 138 21.98 -13.49 10.65
C ARG A 138 21.22 -12.19 10.83
N LYS A 139 21.70 -11.11 10.21
CA LYS A 139 20.98 -9.84 10.11
C LYS A 139 20.89 -9.42 8.66
N GLU A 140 19.74 -8.88 8.29
CA GLU A 140 19.42 -8.48 6.92
C GLU A 140 19.17 -6.98 6.87
N THR A 141 19.61 -6.36 5.79
CA THR A 141 19.37 -4.94 5.52
C THR A 141 19.44 -4.70 4.02
N GLN A 142 19.02 -3.52 3.60
CA GLN A 142 19.23 -3.00 2.26
C GLN A 142 19.83 -1.60 2.36
N HIS A 143 20.59 -1.20 1.34
CA HIS A 143 21.20 0.12 1.31
C HIS A 143 21.54 0.57 -0.11
N GLN A 144 21.52 1.89 -0.32
CA GLN A 144 22.03 2.54 -1.51
C GLN A 144 23.42 3.11 -1.24
N PHE A 145 24.44 2.34 -1.61
CA PHE A 145 25.83 2.70 -1.46
C PHE A 145 26.20 3.88 -2.37
N SER A 146 27.06 4.76 -1.88
CA SER A 146 27.55 5.93 -2.62
C SER A 146 28.98 6.28 -2.21
N ALA A 147 29.57 7.32 -2.84
CA ALA A 147 30.88 7.81 -2.45
C ALA A 147 30.95 8.33 -1.00
N ARG A 148 29.81 8.75 -0.42
CA ARG A 148 29.75 9.21 0.99
C ARG A 148 29.52 8.06 1.96
N GLU A 149 28.78 7.04 1.52
CA GLU A 149 28.36 5.88 2.30
C GLU A 149 28.77 4.63 1.51
N SER A 150 30.07 4.37 1.47
CA SER A 150 30.63 3.23 0.71
C SER A 150 30.48 1.91 1.44
N ASP A 151 30.24 1.95 2.74
CA ASP A 151 29.99 0.80 3.60
C ASP A 151 28.69 0.96 4.40
N TRP A 152 28.01 -0.16 4.64
CA TRP A 152 26.78 -0.21 5.42
C TRP A 152 26.63 -1.54 6.14
N GLY A 153 26.02 -1.52 7.32
CA GLY A 153 25.87 -2.72 8.15
C GLY A 153 25.54 -2.40 9.59
N PHE A 154 26.11 -3.17 10.51
CA PHE A 154 25.70 -3.20 11.90
C PHE A 154 26.88 -2.91 12.82
N THR A 155 26.86 -1.74 13.46
CA THR A 155 27.83 -1.38 14.52
C THR A 155 27.73 -2.32 15.71
N SER A 156 26.51 -2.70 16.09
CA SER A 156 26.23 -3.69 17.14
C SER A 156 25.69 -4.99 16.54
N PHE A 157 26.55 -5.78 15.88
CA PHE A 157 26.14 -7.04 15.25
C PHE A 157 25.91 -8.15 16.29
N MET A 158 26.95 -8.52 17.04
CA MET A 158 26.93 -9.59 18.05
C MET A 158 27.75 -9.17 19.27
N PRO A 159 27.29 -9.41 20.51
CA PRO A 159 28.08 -9.12 21.70
C PRO A 159 29.43 -9.87 21.67
N LEU A 160 30.53 -9.19 21.98
CA LEU A 160 31.85 -9.84 22.02
C LEU A 160 31.89 -10.96 23.08
N SER A 161 31.15 -10.80 24.16
CA SER A 161 30.99 -11.81 25.22
C SER A 161 30.34 -13.11 24.73
N GLU A 162 29.53 -13.07 23.67
CA GLU A 162 28.96 -14.26 23.04
C GLU A 162 29.90 -14.84 21.98
N LEU A 163 30.49 -13.97 21.15
CA LEU A 163 31.40 -14.38 20.08
C LEU A 163 32.60 -15.18 20.60
N TYR A 164 33.26 -14.67 21.65
CA TYR A 164 34.46 -15.28 22.22
C TYR A 164 34.17 -16.34 23.29
N ASN A 165 32.89 -16.66 23.55
CA ASN A 165 32.56 -17.71 24.50
C ASN A 165 32.70 -19.10 23.83
N PRO A 166 33.63 -19.96 24.28
CA PRO A 166 33.86 -21.28 23.67
C PRO A 166 32.63 -22.19 23.69
N SER A 167 31.70 -22.00 24.63
CA SER A 167 30.48 -22.83 24.73
C SER A 167 29.40 -22.45 23.74
N ARG A 168 29.53 -21.30 23.03
CA ARG A 168 28.50 -20.78 22.12
C ARG A 168 28.67 -21.26 20.68
N GLY A 169 29.86 -21.72 20.29
CA GLY A 169 30.09 -22.34 18.98
C GLY A 169 30.34 -21.41 17.80
N TYR A 170 30.50 -20.10 18.03
CA TYR A 170 30.83 -19.13 16.97
C TYR A 170 32.33 -19.06 16.65
N LEU A 171 33.16 -19.31 17.66
CA LEU A 171 34.62 -19.39 17.54
C LEU A 171 35.08 -20.80 17.90
N VAL A 172 35.45 -21.61 16.90
CA VAL A 172 35.91 -23.00 17.07
C VAL A 172 37.34 -23.10 16.56
N ASN A 173 38.25 -23.63 17.39
CA ASN A 173 39.68 -23.65 17.11
C ASN A 173 40.27 -22.26 16.79
N ASP A 174 39.73 -21.21 17.41
CA ASP A 174 40.07 -19.80 17.12
C ASP A 174 39.76 -19.36 15.68
N THR A 175 38.90 -20.11 14.99
CA THR A 175 38.41 -19.82 13.64
C THR A 175 36.96 -19.35 13.71
N CYS A 176 36.66 -18.24 13.03
CA CYS A 176 35.32 -17.67 12.89
C CYS A 176 34.90 -17.71 11.42
N VAL A 177 33.64 -18.07 11.15
CA VAL A 177 33.10 -18.13 9.79
C VAL A 177 32.01 -17.10 9.63
N ILE A 178 32.20 -16.20 8.67
CA ILE A 178 31.27 -15.14 8.31
C ILE A 178 30.68 -15.45 6.96
N GLU A 179 29.37 -15.26 6.79
CA GLU A 179 28.71 -15.33 5.50
C GLU A 179 28.08 -13.99 5.14
N ALA A 180 28.24 -13.58 3.88
CA ALA A 180 27.57 -12.43 3.29
C ALA A 180 26.75 -12.92 2.09
N GLU A 181 25.44 -12.73 2.13
CA GLU A 181 24.57 -12.96 0.98
C GLU A 181 24.18 -11.61 0.40
N VAL A 182 24.53 -11.33 -0.85
CA VAL A 182 24.31 -10.03 -1.48
C VAL A 182 23.43 -10.23 -2.71
N ALA A 183 22.35 -9.47 -2.77
CA ALA A 183 21.43 -9.35 -3.90
C ALA A 183 21.57 -7.93 -4.45
N VAL A 184 22.13 -7.81 -5.65
CA VAL A 184 22.26 -6.50 -6.30
C VAL A 184 21.02 -6.25 -7.13
N CYS A 185 20.17 -5.33 -6.68
CA CYS A 185 19.12 -4.81 -7.53
C CYS A 185 19.81 -3.88 -8.54
N LYS A 186 19.56 -4.08 -9.83
CA LYS A 186 19.98 -3.09 -10.83
C LYS A 186 19.32 -1.77 -10.43
N VAL A 187 20.13 -0.80 -10.00
CA VAL A 187 19.67 0.59 -9.89
C VAL A 187 19.43 0.99 -11.32
N VAL A 188 18.18 0.87 -11.70
CA VAL A 188 17.70 1.45 -12.92
C VAL A 188 18.05 2.93 -12.83
N ASP A 189 18.87 3.42 -13.76
CA ASP A 189 19.17 4.83 -13.84
C ASP A 189 17.83 5.54 -14.09
N TYR A 190 17.26 6.16 -13.05
CA TYR A 190 15.89 6.70 -13.04
C TYR A 190 15.67 7.71 -14.17
N TRP A 191 16.75 8.30 -14.70
CA TRP A 191 16.73 9.25 -15.81
C TRP A 191 16.60 8.58 -17.18
N SER A 192 17.02 7.33 -17.33
CA SER A 192 16.93 6.57 -18.58
C SER A 192 16.00 5.36 -18.50
N TYR A 193 15.28 5.18 -17.38
CA TYR A 193 14.28 4.12 -17.27
C TYR A 193 13.06 4.42 -18.12
N ASP A 194 12.86 3.59 -19.13
CA ASP A 194 11.61 3.56 -19.87
C ASP A 194 10.63 2.59 -19.20
N SER A 195 9.87 3.09 -18.22
CA SER A 195 8.85 2.32 -17.50
C SER A 195 7.85 1.66 -18.45
N LYS A 196 7.49 2.33 -19.55
CA LYS A 196 6.51 1.81 -20.52
C LYS A 196 7.06 0.58 -21.22
N LYS A 197 8.32 0.63 -21.66
CA LYS A 197 8.99 -0.49 -22.32
C LYS A 197 9.19 -1.69 -21.39
N GLU A 198 9.56 -1.45 -20.15
CA GLU A 198 9.95 -2.51 -19.21
C GLU A 198 8.74 -3.16 -18.51
N THR A 199 7.66 -2.40 -18.27
CA THR A 199 6.48 -2.89 -17.51
C THR A 199 5.17 -2.86 -18.30
N GLY A 200 5.12 -2.15 -19.41
CA GLY A 200 3.87 -1.81 -20.12
C GLY A 200 3.13 -0.59 -19.55
N TYR A 201 3.57 -0.07 -18.39
CA TYR A 201 2.91 1.00 -17.63
C TYR A 201 3.78 2.24 -17.47
N VAL A 202 3.15 3.40 -17.25
CA VAL A 202 3.85 4.65 -16.93
C VAL A 202 3.56 5.12 -15.51
N GLY A 203 4.60 5.67 -14.88
CA GLY A 203 4.51 6.26 -13.55
C GLY A 203 3.91 7.66 -13.52
N LEU A 204 3.71 8.17 -12.31
CA LEU A 204 3.31 9.55 -12.05
C LEU A 204 4.52 10.36 -11.59
N LYS A 205 4.63 11.61 -12.04
CA LYS A 205 5.67 12.54 -11.57
C LYS A 205 5.36 12.94 -10.13
N ASN A 206 6.31 12.73 -9.23
CA ASN A 206 6.19 13.22 -7.86
C ASN A 206 6.41 14.75 -7.84
N GLN A 207 5.47 15.49 -7.26
CA GLN A 207 5.52 16.96 -7.15
C GLN A 207 6.03 17.44 -5.79
N GLY A 208 6.65 16.58 -5.00
CA GLY A 208 7.12 16.87 -3.64
C GLY A 208 6.54 15.88 -2.65
N ALA A 209 5.56 16.33 -1.85
CA ALA A 209 4.91 15.50 -0.83
C ALA A 209 3.70 14.71 -1.36
N THR A 210 3.53 14.55 -2.67
CA THR A 210 2.31 13.98 -3.30
C THR A 210 2.37 12.47 -3.55
N CYS A 211 3.32 11.78 -2.93
CA CYS A 211 3.54 10.33 -3.10
C CYS A 211 2.34 9.47 -2.66
N TYR A 212 1.66 9.84 -1.57
CA TYR A 212 0.43 9.17 -1.12
C TYR A 212 -0.69 9.29 -2.17
N MET A 213 -0.87 10.48 -2.74
CA MET A 213 -1.86 10.73 -3.80
C MET A 213 -1.52 9.94 -5.07
N ASN A 214 -0.26 9.95 -5.50
CA ASN A 214 0.16 9.21 -6.69
C ASN A 214 -0.11 7.71 -6.55
N SER A 215 0.14 7.15 -5.36
CA SER A 215 -0.11 5.75 -5.07
C SER A 215 -1.61 5.42 -5.11
N LEU A 216 -2.44 6.29 -4.54
CA LEU A 216 -3.90 6.17 -4.60
C LEU A 216 -4.42 6.25 -6.04
N LEU A 217 -3.92 7.20 -6.84
CA LEU A 217 -4.35 7.37 -8.24
C LEU A 217 -3.98 6.18 -9.11
N GLN A 218 -2.77 5.62 -8.93
CA GLN A 218 -2.37 4.39 -9.62
C GLN A 218 -3.28 3.22 -9.22
N THR A 219 -3.61 3.10 -7.94
CA THR A 219 -4.52 2.07 -7.43
C THR A 219 -5.90 2.17 -8.07
N LEU A 220 -6.50 3.37 -8.09
CA LEU A 220 -7.81 3.60 -8.69
C LEU A 220 -7.80 3.41 -10.22
N TYR A 221 -6.73 3.83 -10.90
CA TYR A 221 -6.58 3.66 -12.36
C TYR A 221 -6.58 2.18 -12.79
N HIS A 222 -6.01 1.32 -11.96
CA HIS A 222 -5.94 -0.12 -12.24
C HIS A 222 -7.23 -0.87 -11.94
N ILE A 223 -8.27 -0.21 -11.40
CA ILE A 223 -9.63 -0.78 -11.28
C ILE A 223 -10.37 -0.53 -12.59
N PRO A 224 -10.58 -1.53 -13.47
CA PRO A 224 -11.09 -1.28 -14.82
C PRO A 224 -12.52 -0.73 -14.83
N TYR A 225 -13.35 -1.16 -13.88
CA TYR A 225 -14.71 -0.65 -13.72
C TYR A 225 -14.72 0.84 -13.35
N PHE A 226 -13.91 1.23 -12.36
CA PHE A 226 -13.74 2.62 -11.96
C PHE A 226 -13.21 3.47 -13.13
N ARG A 227 -12.17 3.01 -13.83
CA ARG A 227 -11.61 3.71 -14.99
C ARG A 227 -12.64 3.94 -16.09
N LYS A 228 -13.47 2.93 -16.41
CA LYS A 228 -14.55 3.08 -17.39
C LYS A 228 -15.60 4.07 -16.92
N ALA A 229 -16.02 4.01 -15.66
CA ALA A 229 -16.97 4.97 -15.10
C ALA A 229 -16.44 6.41 -15.18
N VAL A 230 -15.15 6.61 -14.89
CA VAL A 230 -14.50 7.92 -15.02
C VAL A 230 -14.58 8.45 -16.46
N TYR A 231 -14.33 7.62 -17.47
CA TYR A 231 -14.44 8.01 -18.88
C TYR A 231 -15.88 8.31 -19.34
N HIS A 232 -16.90 7.78 -18.64
CA HIS A 232 -18.31 8.05 -18.93
C HIS A 232 -18.90 9.21 -18.13
N MET A 233 -18.13 9.85 -17.25
CA MET A 233 -18.58 11.07 -16.59
C MET A 233 -18.79 12.21 -17.60
N PRO A 234 -19.90 12.95 -17.52
CA PRO A 234 -20.17 14.05 -18.44
C PRO A 234 -19.20 15.21 -18.17
N THR A 235 -18.53 15.64 -19.24
CA THR A 235 -17.70 16.85 -19.26
C THR A 235 -18.14 17.72 -20.42
N THR A 236 -18.16 19.04 -20.23
CA THR A 236 -18.54 20.00 -21.28
C THR A 236 -17.31 20.58 -21.97
N GLU A 237 -17.45 21.06 -23.21
CA GLU A 237 -16.35 21.68 -23.96
C GLU A 237 -15.79 22.96 -23.29
N ASN A 238 -16.56 23.56 -22.39
CA ASN A 238 -16.15 24.76 -21.64
C ASN A 238 -15.39 24.41 -20.33
N ASP A 239 -15.30 23.14 -19.96
CA ASP A 239 -14.58 22.74 -18.75
C ASP A 239 -13.08 22.85 -18.96
N MET A 240 -12.42 23.56 -18.05
CA MET A 240 -10.96 23.55 -17.97
C MET A 240 -10.52 22.43 -17.02
N PRO A 241 -9.49 21.62 -17.36
CA PRO A 241 -9.01 20.55 -16.48
C PRO A 241 -8.61 21.05 -15.08
N SER A 242 -8.14 22.29 -14.96
CA SER A 242 -7.80 22.87 -13.66
C SER A 242 -8.99 23.29 -12.80
N GLY A 243 -10.21 23.30 -13.35
CA GLY A 243 -11.45 23.69 -12.65
C GLY A 243 -12.50 22.56 -12.57
N SER A 244 -12.25 21.42 -13.21
CA SER A 244 -13.18 20.29 -13.26
C SER A 244 -12.47 18.99 -12.91
N ILE A 245 -12.80 18.44 -11.74
CA ILE A 245 -12.24 17.17 -11.25
C ILE A 245 -12.49 16.01 -12.22
N PRO A 246 -13.72 15.81 -12.78
CA PRO A 246 -13.96 14.77 -13.77
C PRO A 246 -13.02 14.87 -14.97
N LEU A 247 -12.88 16.07 -15.55
CA LEU A 247 -12.02 16.29 -16.72
C LEU A 247 -10.54 16.11 -16.38
N ALA A 248 -10.10 16.57 -15.21
CA ALA A 248 -8.72 16.37 -14.75
C ALA A 248 -8.37 14.89 -14.60
N LEU A 249 -9.30 14.10 -14.03
CA LEU A 249 -9.11 12.67 -13.82
C LEU A 249 -9.16 11.89 -15.13
N GLN A 250 -10.08 12.23 -16.04
CA GLN A 250 -10.13 11.68 -17.39
C GLN A 250 -8.85 11.96 -18.18
N SER A 251 -8.38 13.21 -18.18
CA SER A 251 -7.11 13.63 -18.80
C SER A 251 -5.94 12.85 -18.22
N LEU A 252 -5.88 12.68 -16.89
CA LEU A 252 -4.85 11.92 -16.21
C LEU A 252 -4.86 10.44 -16.62
N PHE A 253 -6.03 9.80 -16.59
CA PHE A 253 -6.17 8.37 -16.93
C PHE A 253 -5.90 8.09 -18.41
N TYR A 254 -6.31 9.02 -19.29
CA TYR A 254 -5.95 8.97 -20.70
C TYR A 254 -4.42 9.04 -20.90
N LYS A 255 -3.76 10.02 -20.27
CA LYS A 255 -2.30 10.17 -20.33
C LYS A 255 -1.59 8.93 -19.75
N LEU A 256 -2.09 8.34 -18.67
CA LEU A 256 -1.54 7.08 -18.10
C LEU A 256 -1.68 5.89 -19.06
N GLN A 257 -2.73 5.87 -19.89
CA GLN A 257 -2.98 4.79 -20.82
C GLN A 257 -2.11 4.87 -22.08
N TYR A 258 -1.93 6.08 -22.62
CA TYR A 258 -1.36 6.28 -23.95
C TYR A 258 0.01 6.96 -24.00
N ASN A 259 0.44 7.66 -22.95
CA ASN A 259 1.78 8.26 -22.97
C ASN A 259 2.85 7.20 -22.72
N ASP A 260 4.04 7.47 -23.28
CA ASP A 260 5.25 6.68 -23.06
C ASP A 260 6.09 7.21 -21.88
N SER A 261 5.75 8.39 -21.35
CA SER A 261 6.49 9.05 -20.27
C SER A 261 5.63 9.33 -19.05
N SER A 262 6.28 9.57 -17.92
CA SER A 262 5.62 9.81 -16.64
C SER A 262 4.66 11.00 -16.69
N VAL A 263 3.49 10.84 -16.07
CA VAL A 263 2.39 11.80 -16.17
C VAL A 263 2.36 12.74 -14.96
N SER A 264 2.11 14.03 -15.20
CA SER A 264 2.02 15.05 -14.16
C SER A 264 0.59 15.16 -13.58
N THR A 265 0.47 15.17 -12.26
CA THR A 265 -0.80 15.33 -11.52
C THR A 265 -1.23 16.79 -11.27
N LYS A 266 -0.53 17.79 -11.86
CA LYS A 266 -0.70 19.23 -11.56
C LYS A 266 -2.10 19.77 -11.84
N GLU A 267 -2.73 19.27 -12.90
CA GLU A 267 -4.10 19.68 -13.27
C GLU A 267 -5.10 19.19 -12.23
N LEU A 268 -4.90 17.96 -11.74
CA LEU A 268 -5.76 17.34 -10.75
C LEU A 268 -5.65 18.03 -9.38
N THR A 269 -4.44 18.30 -8.88
CA THR A 269 -4.27 19.02 -7.60
C THR A 269 -4.90 20.41 -7.64
N LYS A 270 -4.73 21.14 -8.74
CA LYS A 270 -5.42 22.43 -8.97
C LYS A 270 -6.94 22.30 -8.97
N SER A 271 -7.48 21.24 -9.58
CA SER A 271 -8.93 21.00 -9.63
C SER A 271 -9.54 20.74 -8.25
N PHE A 272 -8.75 20.26 -7.28
CA PHE A 272 -9.20 20.12 -5.89
C PHE A 272 -9.21 21.43 -5.11
N GLY A 273 -8.67 22.51 -5.68
CA GLY A 273 -8.48 23.79 -5.01
C GLY A 273 -7.26 23.85 -4.10
N TRP A 274 -6.35 22.87 -4.20
CA TRP A 274 -5.11 22.86 -3.44
C TRP A 274 -4.12 23.84 -4.03
N ASP A 275 -3.56 24.71 -3.19
CA ASP A 275 -2.45 25.55 -3.60
C ASP A 275 -1.10 24.81 -3.56
N MET A 276 -0.02 25.50 -3.92
CA MET A 276 1.32 24.91 -3.84
C MET A 276 1.67 24.50 -2.41
N HIS A 277 1.17 25.18 -1.38
CA HIS A 277 1.46 24.93 0.03
C HIS A 277 0.70 23.72 0.58
N ASP A 278 -0.58 23.56 0.22
CA ASP A 278 -1.42 22.40 0.55
C ASP A 278 -0.84 21.11 -0.06
N SER A 279 -0.26 21.21 -1.27
CA SER A 279 0.42 20.11 -1.94
C SER A 279 1.69 19.60 -1.22
N PHE A 280 2.22 20.38 -0.26
CA PHE A 280 3.33 20.01 0.62
C PHE A 280 2.88 19.55 2.00
N MET A 281 1.59 19.67 2.35
CA MET A 281 1.06 19.09 3.58
C MET A 281 0.81 17.58 3.39
N GLN A 282 1.37 16.78 4.30
CA GLN A 282 1.06 15.35 4.36
C GLN A 282 -0.36 15.19 4.90
N HIS A 283 -1.30 14.92 4.01
CA HIS A 283 -2.63 14.44 4.40
C HIS A 283 -2.58 12.94 4.65
N ASP A 284 -3.37 12.47 5.61
CA ASP A 284 -3.64 11.03 5.72
C ASP A 284 -4.23 10.55 4.38
N VAL A 285 -3.71 9.44 3.85
CA VAL A 285 -4.20 8.85 2.58
C VAL A 285 -5.70 8.57 2.64
N GLN A 286 -6.21 8.26 3.83
CA GLN A 286 -7.63 7.96 4.05
C GLN A 286 -8.48 9.21 3.86
N GLU A 287 -8.05 10.34 4.43
CA GLU A 287 -8.75 11.60 4.30
C GLU A 287 -8.77 12.05 2.83
N LEU A 288 -7.64 11.90 2.12
CA LEU A 288 -7.61 12.16 0.69
C LEU A 288 -8.56 11.24 -0.07
N ASN A 289 -8.54 9.94 0.19
CA ASN A 289 -9.38 8.98 -0.51
C ASN A 289 -10.87 9.23 -0.26
N ARG A 290 -11.23 9.61 0.96
CA ARG A 290 -12.60 9.97 1.31
C ARG A 290 -13.05 11.25 0.63
N VAL A 291 -12.24 12.32 0.70
CA VAL A 291 -12.52 13.59 0.00
C VAL A 291 -12.60 13.40 -1.51
N LEU A 292 -11.73 12.56 -2.09
CA LEU A 292 -11.75 12.23 -3.51
C LEU A 292 -13.04 11.50 -3.89
N SER A 293 -13.42 10.48 -3.11
CA SER A 293 -14.61 9.67 -3.35
C SER A 293 -15.88 10.51 -3.22
N GLU A 294 -16.01 11.32 -2.16
CA GLU A 294 -17.14 12.25 -1.95
C GLU A 294 -17.28 13.23 -3.13
N LYS A 295 -16.17 13.88 -3.54
CA LYS A 295 -16.19 14.83 -4.67
C LYS A 295 -16.53 14.16 -6.00
N LEU A 296 -16.10 12.91 -6.21
CA LEU A 296 -16.42 12.16 -7.43
C LEU A 296 -17.89 11.72 -7.42
N GLU A 297 -18.39 11.24 -6.29
CA GLU A 297 -19.78 10.83 -6.14
C GLU A 297 -20.75 11.99 -6.40
N ASP A 298 -20.45 13.18 -5.87
CA ASP A 298 -21.21 14.40 -6.15
C ASP A 298 -21.26 14.75 -7.64
N LYS A 299 -20.17 14.48 -8.38
CA LYS A 299 -20.09 14.73 -9.83
C LYS A 299 -20.70 13.61 -10.67
N MET A 300 -20.79 12.40 -10.14
CA MET A 300 -21.45 11.26 -10.79
C MET A 300 -22.97 11.28 -10.56
N LYS A 301 -23.46 12.00 -9.57
CA LYS A 301 -24.89 12.12 -9.26
C LYS A 301 -25.69 12.73 -10.42
N GLY A 302 -26.80 12.11 -10.78
CA GLY A 302 -27.63 12.53 -11.91
C GLY A 302 -27.04 12.17 -13.29
N THR A 303 -26.04 11.29 -13.33
CA THR A 303 -25.40 10.82 -14.57
C THR A 303 -25.60 9.31 -14.74
N VAL A 304 -25.22 8.76 -15.90
CA VAL A 304 -25.31 7.32 -16.17
C VAL A 304 -24.38 6.46 -15.30
N VAL A 305 -23.42 7.07 -14.60
CA VAL A 305 -22.45 6.41 -13.71
C VAL A 305 -22.73 6.67 -12.23
N GLU A 306 -23.93 7.17 -11.89
CA GLU A 306 -24.36 7.35 -10.50
C GLU A 306 -24.26 6.04 -9.69
N GLY A 307 -23.82 6.14 -8.44
CA GLY A 307 -23.68 4.98 -7.54
C GLY A 307 -22.46 4.10 -7.81
N THR A 308 -21.58 4.44 -8.77
CA THR A 308 -20.35 3.66 -9.04
C THR A 308 -19.47 3.49 -7.80
N ILE A 309 -19.28 4.55 -7.02
CA ILE A 309 -18.44 4.55 -5.81
C ILE A 309 -19.02 3.61 -4.76
N GLN A 310 -20.32 3.74 -4.49
CA GLN A 310 -21.07 2.87 -3.57
C GLN A 310 -20.95 1.40 -3.99
N GLN A 311 -21.22 1.09 -5.25
CA GLN A 311 -21.16 -0.28 -5.76
C GLN A 311 -19.76 -0.92 -5.66
N LEU A 312 -18.69 -0.11 -5.73
CA LEU A 312 -17.32 -0.61 -5.69
C LEU A 312 -16.77 -0.76 -4.28
N PHE A 313 -17.04 0.20 -3.40
CA PHE A 313 -16.31 0.39 -2.16
C PHE A 313 -17.19 0.33 -0.91
N GLU A 314 -18.52 0.44 -1.03
CA GLU A 314 -19.42 0.39 0.12
C GLU A 314 -19.61 -1.05 0.62
N GLY A 315 -19.28 -1.28 1.89
CA GLY A 315 -19.70 -2.45 2.66
C GLY A 315 -20.50 -2.03 3.88
N HIS A 316 -20.99 -3.01 4.63
CA HIS A 316 -21.80 -2.74 5.82
C HIS A 316 -21.38 -3.57 7.03
N HIS A 317 -21.39 -2.92 8.19
CA HIS A 317 -21.26 -3.59 9.48
C HIS A 317 -22.43 -3.23 10.41
N MET A 318 -22.63 -4.05 11.41
CA MET A 318 -23.58 -3.85 12.49
C MET A 318 -22.81 -3.61 13.78
N ASN A 319 -22.94 -2.41 14.32
CA ASN A 319 -22.53 -2.11 15.68
C ASN A 319 -23.63 -2.58 16.62
N TYR A 320 -23.27 -3.31 17.67
CA TYR A 320 -24.22 -3.72 18.70
C TYR A 320 -23.71 -3.34 20.08
N ILE A 321 -24.66 -3.01 20.95
CA ILE A 321 -24.46 -2.79 22.38
C ILE A 321 -25.50 -3.63 23.11
N GLU A 322 -25.06 -4.52 23.98
CA GLU A 322 -25.91 -5.42 24.76
C GLU A 322 -25.62 -5.21 26.25
N CYS A 323 -26.61 -4.74 27.00
CA CYS A 323 -26.47 -4.57 28.44
C CYS A 323 -26.37 -5.93 29.16
N ILE A 324 -25.53 -6.01 30.18
CA ILE A 324 -25.28 -7.27 30.91
C ILE A 324 -26.38 -7.54 31.95
N ASN A 325 -26.81 -6.49 32.65
CA ASN A 325 -27.69 -6.61 33.82
C ASN A 325 -29.17 -6.31 33.53
N VAL A 326 -29.45 -5.81 32.32
CA VAL A 326 -30.81 -5.47 31.86
C VAL A 326 -31.01 -6.01 30.46
N ASP A 327 -32.24 -6.43 30.14
CA ASP A 327 -32.61 -6.91 28.81
C ASP A 327 -32.80 -5.73 27.85
N PHE A 328 -31.67 -5.12 27.49
CA PHE A 328 -31.60 -4.02 26.54
C PHE A 328 -30.49 -4.28 25.52
N LYS A 329 -30.85 -4.21 24.25
CA LYS A 329 -29.92 -4.33 23.13
C LYS A 329 -30.17 -3.23 22.11
N SER A 330 -29.11 -2.52 21.75
CA SER A 330 -29.11 -1.55 20.66
C SER A 330 -28.27 -2.11 19.51
N THR A 331 -28.79 -2.01 18.29
CA THR A 331 -28.08 -2.41 17.06
C THR A 331 -28.21 -1.32 16.02
N ARG A 332 -27.10 -0.94 15.41
CA ARG A 332 -27.05 0.06 14.35
C ARG A 332 -26.29 -0.50 13.15
N LYS A 333 -26.95 -0.51 11.99
CA LYS A 333 -26.29 -0.77 10.71
C LYS A 333 -25.59 0.51 10.24
N GLU A 334 -24.33 0.39 9.86
CA GLU A 334 -23.52 1.48 9.32
C GLU A 334 -22.81 1.00 8.05
N SER A 335 -22.64 1.92 7.11
CA SER A 335 -21.85 1.69 5.90
C SER A 335 -20.38 2.07 6.15
N PHE A 336 -19.47 1.40 5.47
CA PHE A 336 -18.04 1.74 5.45
C PHE A 336 -17.50 1.70 4.02
N TYR A 337 -16.49 2.53 3.74
CA TYR A 337 -15.76 2.56 2.46
C TYR A 337 -14.31 2.08 2.60
N ASP A 338 -13.77 2.17 3.81
CA ASP A 338 -12.46 1.69 4.21
C ASP A 338 -12.54 1.08 5.61
N LEU A 339 -11.60 0.18 5.93
CA LEU A 339 -11.42 -0.37 7.27
C LEU A 339 -10.03 -0.06 7.80
N GLN A 340 -9.99 0.54 8.99
CA GLN A 340 -8.75 0.80 9.69
C GLN A 340 -8.42 -0.35 10.65
N LEU A 341 -7.33 -1.05 10.36
CA LEU A 341 -6.92 -2.24 11.09
C LEU A 341 -5.74 -1.94 12.02
N ASP A 342 -5.90 -2.33 13.27
CA ASP A 342 -4.83 -2.31 14.25
C ASP A 342 -3.76 -3.36 13.91
N VAL A 343 -2.50 -2.95 13.92
CA VAL A 343 -1.38 -3.87 13.65
C VAL A 343 -0.57 -4.22 14.89
N LYS A 344 -0.69 -3.43 15.96
CA LYS A 344 0.06 -3.65 17.19
C LYS A 344 -0.45 -4.90 17.89
N GLY A 345 0.47 -5.84 18.14
CA GLY A 345 0.16 -7.14 18.73
C GLY A 345 -0.50 -8.13 17.77
N CYS A 346 -0.72 -7.76 16.51
CA CYS A 346 -1.30 -8.62 15.50
C CYS A 346 -0.18 -9.25 14.66
N GLN A 347 -0.24 -10.56 14.44
CA GLN A 347 0.76 -11.26 13.64
C GLN A 347 0.48 -11.10 12.15
N ASP A 348 -0.79 -11.08 11.75
CA ASP A 348 -1.23 -10.96 10.36
C ASP A 348 -2.55 -10.16 10.28
N VAL A 349 -3.09 -10.02 9.07
CA VAL A 349 -4.35 -9.29 8.83
C VAL A 349 -5.55 -10.00 9.44
N TYR A 350 -5.55 -11.33 9.57
CA TYR A 350 -6.65 -12.07 10.18
C TYR A 350 -6.73 -11.75 11.67
N ALA A 351 -5.60 -11.74 12.37
CA ALA A 351 -5.52 -11.31 13.76
C ALA A 351 -6.00 -9.86 13.94
N SER A 352 -5.73 -8.97 12.96
CA SER A 352 -6.27 -7.61 12.97
C SER A 352 -7.79 -7.57 12.80
N PHE A 353 -8.38 -8.42 11.97
CA PHE A 353 -9.84 -8.55 11.85
C PHE A 353 -10.47 -9.15 13.11
N ASP A 354 -9.86 -10.18 13.69
CA ASP A 354 -10.32 -10.78 14.96
C ASP A 354 -10.32 -9.74 16.07
N LYS A 355 -9.28 -8.92 16.14
CA LYS A 355 -9.20 -7.78 17.05
C LYS A 355 -10.25 -6.70 16.74
N TYR A 356 -10.54 -6.44 15.47
CA TYR A 356 -11.54 -5.46 15.06
C TYR A 356 -12.96 -5.85 15.53
N VAL A 357 -13.30 -7.14 15.51
CA VAL A 357 -14.60 -7.65 15.97
C VAL A 357 -14.60 -8.07 17.45
N GLU A 358 -13.50 -7.84 18.17
CA GLU A 358 -13.38 -8.17 19.59
C GLU A 358 -14.42 -7.40 20.41
N VAL A 359 -15.04 -8.09 21.38
CA VAL A 359 -16.09 -7.51 22.21
C VAL A 359 -15.46 -6.64 23.30
N GLU A 360 -15.70 -5.34 23.21
CA GLU A 360 -15.32 -4.37 24.22
C GLU A 360 -16.33 -4.40 25.38
N ARG A 361 -15.83 -4.39 26.62
CA ARG A 361 -16.68 -4.26 27.81
C ARG A 361 -16.71 -2.80 28.27
N LEU A 362 -17.92 -2.25 28.32
CA LEU A 362 -18.22 -0.93 28.83
C LEU A 362 -18.53 -1.04 30.32
N GLU A 363 -17.51 -0.83 31.16
CA GLU A 363 -17.57 -0.93 32.63
C GLU A 363 -16.97 0.33 33.28
N GLY A 364 -17.22 0.54 34.58
CA GLY A 364 -16.65 1.66 35.34
C GLY A 364 -17.12 3.03 34.84
N ASP A 365 -16.17 3.91 34.52
CA ASP A 365 -16.46 5.25 34.00
C ASP A 365 -16.95 5.24 32.54
N ASN A 366 -16.78 4.12 31.83
CA ASN A 366 -17.18 3.93 30.43
C ASN A 366 -18.55 3.24 30.29
N LYS A 367 -19.38 3.19 31.34
CA LYS A 367 -20.72 2.58 31.31
C LYS A 367 -21.58 3.18 30.20
N TYR A 368 -22.38 2.31 29.56
CA TYR A 368 -23.31 2.71 28.51
C TYR A 368 -24.56 3.36 29.11
N HIS A 369 -24.99 4.50 28.55
CA HIS A 369 -26.25 5.12 28.95
C HIS A 369 -27.42 4.51 28.16
N ALA A 370 -28.07 3.50 28.73
CA ALA A 370 -29.27 2.91 28.18
C ALA A 370 -30.47 3.80 28.53
N GLU A 371 -31.17 4.33 27.52
CA GLU A 371 -32.21 5.38 27.64
C GLU A 371 -33.10 5.23 28.88
N GLN A 372 -33.78 4.08 29.02
CA GLN A 372 -34.73 3.82 30.11
C GLN A 372 -34.09 3.22 31.37
N HIS A 373 -32.82 2.82 31.31
CA HIS A 373 -32.13 2.06 32.36
C HIS A 373 -30.91 2.79 32.97
N GLY A 374 -30.61 4.01 32.52
CA GLY A 374 -29.47 4.79 32.98
C GLY A 374 -28.13 4.16 32.61
N LEU A 375 -27.10 4.43 33.41
CA LEU A 375 -25.76 3.89 33.18
C LEU A 375 -25.69 2.40 33.51
N GLN A 376 -25.33 1.59 32.52
CA GLN A 376 -25.29 0.13 32.59
C GLN A 376 -23.96 -0.40 32.09
N ASP A 377 -23.53 -1.52 32.68
CA ASP A 377 -22.44 -2.30 32.13
C ASP A 377 -22.93 -3.01 30.86
N ALA A 378 -22.17 -2.89 29.77
CA ALA A 378 -22.57 -3.39 28.47
C ALA A 378 -21.42 -4.01 27.69
N LYS A 379 -21.76 -4.88 26.75
CA LYS A 379 -20.85 -5.40 25.74
C LYS A 379 -21.08 -4.65 24.45
N LYS A 380 -20.02 -4.12 23.87
CA LYS A 380 -20.02 -3.45 22.57
C LYS A 380 -19.20 -4.27 21.59
N GLY A 381 -19.70 -4.44 20.39
CA GLY A 381 -18.95 -5.14 19.34
C GLY A 381 -19.42 -4.75 17.95
N VAL A 382 -18.69 -5.23 16.95
CA VAL A 382 -18.95 -4.99 15.54
C VAL A 382 -19.06 -6.32 14.81
N LEU A 383 -20.03 -6.44 13.92
CA LEU A 383 -20.21 -7.62 13.06
C LEU A 383 -20.30 -7.17 11.61
N PHE A 384 -19.48 -7.73 10.73
CA PHE A 384 -19.59 -7.48 9.29
C PHE A 384 -20.84 -8.16 8.72
N ILE A 385 -21.64 -7.40 7.97
CA ILE A 385 -22.82 -7.92 7.27
C ILE A 385 -22.40 -8.36 5.87
N ASP A 386 -21.72 -7.47 5.16
CA ASP A 386 -21.23 -7.67 3.81
C ASP A 386 -19.97 -6.83 3.55
N PHE A 387 -19.17 -7.26 2.58
CA PHE A 387 -17.95 -6.58 2.16
C PHE A 387 -18.10 -6.07 0.73
N PRO A 388 -17.47 -4.94 0.39
CA PRO A 388 -17.50 -4.40 -0.97
C PRO A 388 -16.73 -5.28 -1.95
N PRO A 389 -16.99 -5.17 -3.27
CA PRO A 389 -16.19 -5.83 -4.29
C PRO A 389 -14.71 -5.45 -4.26
N VAL A 390 -14.40 -4.20 -3.89
CA VAL A 390 -13.04 -3.69 -3.68
C VAL A 390 -12.90 -3.24 -2.23
N LEU A 391 -12.29 -4.08 -1.40
CA LEU A 391 -12.08 -3.77 0.01
C LEU A 391 -10.81 -2.95 0.22
N GLN A 392 -10.95 -1.78 0.85
CA GLN A 392 -9.83 -0.90 1.19
C GLN A 392 -9.43 -1.07 2.65
N LEU A 393 -8.20 -1.53 2.89
CA LEU A 393 -7.66 -1.73 4.24
C LEU A 393 -6.56 -0.71 4.52
N GLN A 394 -6.73 0.08 5.58
CA GLN A 394 -5.73 1.00 6.10
C GLN A 394 -5.11 0.42 7.37
N LEU A 395 -3.79 0.24 7.36
CA LEU A 395 -3.07 -0.29 8.51
C LEU A 395 -2.65 0.85 9.45
N LYS A 396 -3.10 0.83 10.70
CA LYS A 396 -2.74 1.81 11.75
C LYS A 396 -1.31 1.59 12.25
N ARG A 397 -0.33 1.92 11.40
CA ARG A 397 1.11 1.72 11.67
C ARG A 397 1.76 2.87 12.43
N PHE A 398 1.02 3.89 12.81
CA PHE A 398 1.57 5.03 13.54
C PHE A 398 0.82 5.16 14.86
N GLU A 399 1.56 5.16 15.96
CA GLU A 399 1.01 5.38 17.29
C GLU A 399 1.82 6.44 18.03
N TYR A 400 1.16 7.13 18.95
CA TYR A 400 1.84 8.07 19.82
C TYR A 400 2.55 7.31 20.94
N ASP A 401 3.88 7.40 20.98
CA ASP A 401 4.67 6.87 22.08
C ASP A 401 4.71 7.93 23.20
N PHE A 402 3.85 7.75 24.21
CA PHE A 402 3.78 8.65 25.37
C PHE A 402 5.11 8.78 26.13
N MET A 403 5.98 7.77 26.07
CA MET A 403 7.28 7.80 26.75
C MET A 403 8.30 8.64 25.98
N ARG A 404 8.16 8.72 24.65
CA ARG A 404 9.08 9.42 23.75
C ARG A 404 8.52 10.75 23.23
N ASP A 405 7.28 11.08 23.56
CA ASP A 405 6.56 12.28 23.12
C ASP A 405 6.60 12.46 21.59
N THR A 406 6.49 11.33 20.87
CA THR A 406 6.65 11.31 19.41
C THR A 406 5.79 10.23 18.75
N MET A 407 5.44 10.45 17.49
CA MET A 407 4.79 9.43 16.67
C MET A 407 5.82 8.37 16.28
N VAL A 408 5.57 7.12 16.65
CA VAL A 408 6.43 5.99 16.30
C VAL A 408 5.76 5.10 15.26
N LYS A 409 6.55 4.61 14.30
CA LYS A 409 6.10 3.62 13.33
C LYS A 409 6.12 2.23 13.97
N VAL A 410 4.98 1.56 13.99
CA VAL A 410 4.82 0.16 14.38
C VAL A 410 5.31 -0.71 13.23
N CYS A 411 6.54 -1.21 13.36
CA CYS A 411 7.13 -2.14 12.40
C CYS A 411 6.60 -3.56 12.66
N ILE A 412 5.89 -4.12 11.69
CA ILE A 412 5.53 -5.54 11.66
C ILE A 412 6.68 -6.30 10.97
N SER A 413 7.01 -7.50 11.45
CA SER A 413 8.00 -8.37 10.78
C SER A 413 7.62 -8.56 9.31
N ALA A 414 8.56 -8.29 8.40
CA ALA A 414 8.37 -8.35 6.94
C ALA A 414 7.86 -9.71 6.44
N THR A 415 8.02 -10.77 7.24
CA THR A 415 7.54 -12.13 6.94
C THR A 415 6.02 -12.24 6.86
N ASN A 416 5.26 -11.31 7.47
CA ASN A 416 3.81 -11.45 7.61
C ASN A 416 2.99 -10.48 6.73
N LEU A 417 3.62 -9.60 5.95
CA LEU A 417 2.93 -8.89 4.87
C LEU A 417 2.87 -9.71 3.58
N LEU A 418 3.80 -10.65 3.42
CA LEU A 418 4.03 -11.43 2.21
C LEU A 418 2.99 -12.55 1.98
N LEU A 419 2.03 -12.71 2.90
CA LEU A 419 1.01 -13.76 2.85
C LEU A 419 -0.42 -13.19 2.87
N ILE A 420 -0.66 -12.15 2.08
CA ILE A 420 -1.97 -11.93 1.47
C ILE A 420 -1.93 -12.56 0.07
N ARG A 421 -1.58 -13.85 0.04
CA ARG A 421 -1.81 -14.70 -1.12
C ARG A 421 -3.26 -15.17 -1.03
N LEU A 422 -4.02 -14.87 -2.08
CA LEU A 422 -5.35 -15.34 -2.41
C LEU A 422 -5.73 -16.72 -1.82
N CYS A 423 -6.72 -16.72 -0.91
CA CYS A 423 -7.84 -17.66 -0.83
C CYS A 423 -8.51 -17.51 0.56
N PHE A 424 -9.42 -16.53 0.69
CA PHE A 424 -10.28 -16.45 1.85
C PHE A 424 -11.21 -17.67 1.90
N ARG A 425 -11.27 -18.31 3.07
CA ARG A 425 -12.36 -19.19 3.49
C ARG A 425 -13.48 -18.35 4.13
N ILE A 426 -13.87 -17.26 3.47
CA ILE A 426 -15.08 -16.46 3.72
C ILE A 426 -15.96 -16.63 2.47
N PRO A 427 -17.29 -16.81 2.57
CA PRO A 427 -18.10 -17.21 1.42
C PRO A 427 -18.06 -16.24 0.22
N VAL A 428 -17.40 -16.69 -0.85
CA VAL A 428 -17.72 -16.61 -2.30
C VAL A 428 -17.86 -15.23 -3.01
N ASN A 429 -17.93 -14.07 -2.36
CA ASN A 429 -18.24 -12.81 -3.08
C ASN A 429 -17.16 -11.71 -3.14
N LEU A 430 -15.97 -11.89 -2.54
CA LEU A 430 -14.91 -10.87 -2.61
C LEU A 430 -14.08 -11.01 -3.90
N LYS A 431 -14.19 -10.04 -4.82
CA LYS A 431 -13.50 -10.06 -6.13
C LYS A 431 -12.14 -9.38 -6.15
N MET A 432 -11.87 -8.42 -5.26
CA MET A 432 -10.61 -7.67 -5.20
C MET A 432 -10.35 -7.10 -3.80
N MET A 433 -9.12 -7.17 -3.31
CA MET A 433 -8.72 -6.54 -2.05
C MET A 433 -7.55 -5.58 -2.32
N THR A 434 -7.68 -4.36 -1.84
CA THR A 434 -6.72 -3.27 -2.05
C THR A 434 -6.20 -2.80 -0.70
N LEU A 435 -4.90 -2.97 -0.46
CA LEU A 435 -4.25 -2.46 0.74
C LEU A 435 -3.80 -1.02 0.48
N LEU A 436 -4.47 -0.05 1.11
CA LEU A 436 -4.02 1.35 1.10
C LEU A 436 -3.03 1.53 2.25
N VAL A 437 -1.75 1.39 1.96
CA VAL A 437 -0.70 1.73 2.91
C VAL A 437 -0.56 3.26 2.90
N GLY A 438 -0.91 3.91 4.01
CA GLY A 438 -0.80 5.36 4.23
C GLY A 438 0.63 5.86 4.36
N GLU A 439 1.48 5.51 3.39
CA GLU A 439 2.86 5.96 3.33
C GLU A 439 3.02 7.12 2.35
N SER A 440 3.76 8.14 2.79
CA SER A 440 4.75 8.74 1.91
C SER A 440 5.79 7.66 1.61
N LEU A 441 5.57 6.88 0.55
CA LEU A 441 6.56 5.91 0.09
C LEU A 441 7.86 6.67 -0.16
N ASP A 442 8.89 6.38 0.64
CA ASP A 442 10.26 6.62 0.18
C ASP A 442 10.40 5.86 -1.14
N LEU A 443 11.09 6.45 -2.11
CA LEU A 443 11.21 6.00 -3.50
C LEU A 443 11.58 4.51 -3.68
N THR A 444 12.05 3.85 -2.61
CA THR A 444 12.41 2.43 -2.51
C THR A 444 11.22 1.47 -2.38
N GLY A 445 10.01 1.92 -2.00
CA GLY A 445 8.83 1.05 -1.86
C GLY A 445 7.97 0.90 -3.13
N LEU A 446 8.22 1.72 -4.15
CA LEU A 446 7.41 1.75 -5.39
C LEU A 446 7.75 0.63 -6.38
N THR A 447 8.98 0.10 -6.35
CA THR A 447 9.44 -0.97 -7.27
C THR A 447 8.72 -2.30 -7.02
N HIS A 448 8.33 -2.57 -5.78
CA HIS A 448 7.60 -3.78 -5.45
C HIS A 448 6.09 -3.66 -5.75
N LEU A 449 5.47 -2.49 -5.57
CA LEU A 449 4.05 -2.29 -5.87
C LEU A 449 3.72 -2.52 -7.35
N SER A 450 4.64 -2.19 -8.28
CA SER A 450 4.45 -2.48 -9.71
C SER A 450 4.57 -3.97 -10.04
N GLU A 451 5.44 -4.72 -9.37
CA GLU A 451 5.50 -6.20 -9.51
C GLU A 451 4.29 -6.89 -8.87
N TYR A 452 3.77 -6.38 -7.75
CA TYR A 452 2.61 -6.95 -7.06
C TYR A 452 1.28 -6.70 -7.81
N LEU A 453 1.15 -5.58 -8.53
CA LEU A 453 0.04 -5.37 -9.49
C LEU A 453 0.16 -6.29 -10.71
N PHE A 454 1.38 -6.72 -11.07
CA PHE A 454 1.67 -7.56 -12.23
C PHE A 454 1.23 -9.02 -12.06
N GLU A 455 1.32 -9.60 -10.85
CA GLU A 455 0.80 -10.96 -10.58
C GLU A 455 -0.74 -11.02 -10.51
N ALA A 456 -1.40 -9.94 -10.08
CA ALA A 456 -2.87 -9.88 -10.02
C ALA A 456 -3.54 -9.98 -11.41
N GLN A 457 -2.83 -9.57 -12.47
CA GLN A 457 -3.33 -9.66 -13.86
C GLN A 457 -3.26 -11.05 -14.48
N LYS A 458 -2.44 -11.98 -13.94
CA LYS A 458 -2.35 -13.35 -14.48
C LYS A 458 -3.49 -14.28 -14.02
N CYS A 459 -4.34 -13.82 -13.09
CA CYS A 459 -5.49 -14.57 -12.57
C CYS A 459 -6.86 -14.10 -13.09
N LEU A 460 -6.87 -13.24 -14.11
CA LEU A 460 -8.02 -12.92 -14.97
C LEU A 460 -7.76 -13.48 -16.37
#